data_AF-A0A1I3L8V6-F1
#
_entry.id   AF-A0A1I3L8V6-F1
#
_cell.length_a   1.000
_cell.length_b   1.000
_cell.length_c   1.000
_cell.angle_alpha   90.00
_cell.angle_beta   90.00
_cell.angle_gamma   90.00
#
_symmetry.space_group_name_H-M   'P 1'
#
loop_
_entity.id
_entity.type
_entity.pdbx_description
1 polymer ?
#
loop_
_entity_poly.entity_id
_entity_poly.type
_entity_poly.pdbx_seq_one_letter_code
_entity_poly.pdbx_strand_id
1 'polypeptide(L)'
;MPLKTYTVTISGREREDGEKPYTWVVDAESPQAAESKALEIHAYSQDEAFEDLEVEEIFQGPPGANCGYFWNDMRPPENVRELLDRTR
;
A
#
# COMPACT_ATOMS: atom_id res chain seq x y z
N MET A 1 -2.09 18.14 4.36
CA MET A 1 -2.90 17.45 5.39
C MET A 1 -2.01 16.45 6.13
N PRO A 2 -2.22 16.08 7.39
CA PRO A 2 -1.34 15.10 8.06
C PRO A 2 -1.36 13.76 7.31
N LEU A 3 -0.22 13.07 7.26
CA LEU A 3 -0.14 11.72 6.68
C LEU A 3 -0.92 10.74 7.56
N LYS A 4 -1.65 9.83 6.92
CA LYS A 4 -2.40 8.76 7.57
C LYS A 4 -1.93 7.43 7.01
N THR A 5 -1.99 6.39 7.83
CA THR A 5 -1.75 5.03 7.37
C THR A 5 -2.96 4.53 6.59
N TYR A 6 -2.69 3.89 5.46
CA TYR A 6 -3.65 3.16 4.65
C TYR A 6 -3.10 1.77 4.35
N THR A 7 -4.01 0.82 4.23
CA THR A 7 -3.74 -0.51 3.71
C THR A 7 -4.43 -0.62 2.35
N VAL A 8 -3.69 -1.04 1.33
CA VAL A 8 -4.16 -1.17 -0.05
C VAL A 8 -3.84 -2.57 -0.55
N THR A 9 -4.84 -3.30 -1.02
CA THR A 9 -4.67 -4.62 -1.63
C THR A 9 -4.80 -4.48 -3.14
N ILE A 10 -3.79 -4.97 -3.85
CA ILE A 10 -3.66 -4.87 -5.31
C ILE A 10 -3.47 -6.27 -5.86
N SER A 11 -4.29 -6.61 -6.85
CA SER A 11 -4.10 -7.79 -7.69
C SER A 11 -3.51 -7.38 -9.04
N GLY A 12 -2.55 -8.15 -9.53
CA GLY A 12 -2.02 -8.08 -10.88
C GLY A 12 -1.95 -9.47 -11.53
N ARG A 13 -0.90 -9.71 -12.32
CA ARG A 13 -0.71 -10.96 -13.07
C ARG A 13 -0.43 -12.16 -12.17
N GLU A 14 -0.06 -11.96 -10.91
CA GLU A 14 0.08 -13.06 -9.94
C GLU A 14 -1.22 -13.90 -9.81
N ARG A 15 -2.37 -13.30 -10.15
CA ARG A 15 -3.65 -14.02 -10.25
C ARG A 15 -3.67 -15.09 -11.35
N GLU A 16 -2.98 -14.88 -12.47
CA GLU A 16 -2.89 -15.83 -13.58
C GLU A 16 -2.15 -17.11 -13.17
N ASP A 17 -1.18 -16.99 -12.26
CA ASP A 17 -0.44 -18.09 -11.64
C ASP A 17 -1.14 -18.67 -10.40
N GLY A 18 -2.32 -18.16 -10.04
CA GLY A 18 -3.12 -18.61 -8.90
C GLY A 18 -2.62 -18.11 -7.54
N GLU A 19 -1.73 -17.12 -7.52
CA GLU A 19 -1.27 -16.48 -6.30
C GLU A 19 -2.32 -15.51 -5.73
N LYS A 20 -2.09 -15.10 -4.48
CA LYS A 20 -2.97 -14.15 -3.79
C LYS A 20 -2.50 -12.71 -4.07
N PRO A 21 -3.43 -11.73 -4.02
CA PRO A 21 -3.09 -10.32 -4.13
C PRO A 21 -2.05 -9.87 -3.10
N TYR A 22 -1.32 -8.83 -3.44
CA TYR A 22 -0.38 -8.18 -2.55
C TYR A 22 -1.04 -7.04 -1.77
N THR A 23 -0.84 -7.06 -0.45
CA THR A 23 -1.29 -5.97 0.43
C THR A 23 -0.13 -5.08 0.86
N TRP A 24 -0.26 -3.78 0.65
CA TRP A 24 0.72 -2.74 0.94
C TRP A 24 0.22 -1.80 2.03
N VAL A 25 1.05 -1.53 3.03
CA VAL A 25 0.76 -0.55 4.08
C VAL A 25 1.59 0.71 3.82
N VAL A 26 0.91 1.83 3.54
CA VAL A 26 1.54 3.10 3.15
C VAL A 26 1.04 4.25 3.99
N ASP A 27 1.86 5.29 4.12
CA ASP A 27 1.39 6.60 4.59
C ASP A 27 1.11 7.53 3.40
N ALA A 28 -0.05 8.20 3.44
CA ALA A 28 -0.51 9.15 2.43
C ALA A 28 -1.47 10.20 3.01
N GLU A 29 -1.73 11.27 2.25
CA GLU A 29 -2.63 12.36 2.69
C GLU A 29 -4.12 12.04 2.49
N SER A 30 -4.43 11.17 1.54
CA SER A 30 -5.78 10.77 1.15
C SER A 30 -5.80 9.33 0.65
N PRO A 31 -6.98 8.68 0.56
CA PRO A 31 -7.10 7.36 -0.05
C PRO A 31 -6.56 7.32 -1.48
N GLN A 32 -6.82 8.34 -2.30
CA GLN A 32 -6.33 8.41 -3.69
C GLN A 32 -4.81 8.50 -3.75
N ALA A 33 -4.19 9.24 -2.84
CA ALA A 33 -2.73 9.30 -2.75
C ALA A 33 -2.12 7.97 -2.25
N ALA A 34 -2.83 7.24 -1.37
CA ALA A 34 -2.42 5.90 -0.96
C ALA A 34 -2.51 4.90 -2.10
N GLU A 35 -3.59 4.97 -2.87
CA GLU A 35 -3.84 4.14 -4.06
C GLU A 35 -2.73 4.32 -5.10
N SER A 36 -2.48 5.56 -5.56
CA SER A 36 -1.40 5.82 -6.52
C SER A 36 -0.05 5.32 -6.01
N LYS A 37 0.28 5.61 -4.74
CA LYS A 37 1.54 5.18 -4.15
C LYS A 37 1.67 3.66 -4.07
N ALA A 38 0.60 2.95 -3.69
CA ALA A 38 0.60 1.50 -3.61
C ALA A 38 0.70 0.85 -5.00
N LEU A 39 0.02 1.41 -6.02
CA LEU A 39 0.15 0.99 -7.41
C LEU A 39 1.58 1.17 -7.93
N GLU A 40 2.21 2.32 -7.66
CA GLU A 40 3.60 2.58 -8.03
C GLU A 40 4.56 1.57 -7.39
N ILE A 41 4.34 1.25 -6.11
CA ILE A 41 5.14 0.24 -5.39
C ILE A 41 4.93 -1.15 -5.98
N HIS A 42 3.68 -1.55 -6.24
CA HIS A 42 3.35 -2.86 -6.79
C HIS A 42 3.97 -3.02 -8.17
N ALA A 43 3.70 -2.08 -9.09
CA ALA A 43 4.24 -2.08 -10.45
C ALA A 43 5.78 -2.21 -10.46
N TYR A 44 6.47 -1.45 -9.60
CA TYR A 44 7.93 -1.53 -9.50
C TYR A 44 8.42 -2.83 -8.87
N SER A 45 7.74 -3.33 -7.83
CA SER A 45 8.20 -4.50 -7.06
C SER A 45 7.91 -5.83 -7.76
N GLN A 46 6.83 -5.90 -8.53
CA GLN A 46 6.41 -7.08 -9.28
C GLN A 46 6.81 -7.03 -10.77
N ASP A 47 7.42 -5.92 -11.24
CA ASP A 47 7.76 -5.69 -12.65
C ASP A 47 6.51 -5.79 -13.57
N GLU A 48 5.43 -5.13 -13.14
CA GLU A 48 4.12 -5.16 -13.83
C GLU A 48 3.70 -3.80 -14.36
N ALA A 49 2.92 -3.79 -15.45
CA ALA A 49 2.37 -2.57 -16.02
C ALA A 49 1.12 -2.14 -15.26
N PHE A 50 0.94 -0.83 -15.04
CA PHE A 50 -0.22 -0.28 -14.33
C PHE A 50 -1.58 -0.69 -14.92
N GLU A 51 -1.65 -0.97 -16.23
CA GLU A 51 -2.88 -1.39 -16.91
C GLU A 51 -3.34 -2.80 -16.54
N ASP A 52 -2.43 -3.62 -16.01
CA ASP A 52 -2.71 -4.98 -15.55
C ASP A 52 -3.11 -5.02 -14.06
N LEU A 53 -3.02 -3.89 -13.34
CA LEU A 53 -3.25 -3.82 -11.89
C LEU A 53 -4.68 -3.40 -11.55
N GLU A 54 -5.25 -4.05 -10.55
CA GLU A 54 -6.56 -3.72 -9.97
C GLU A 54 -6.45 -3.53 -8.46
N VAL A 55 -7.06 -2.45 -7.95
CA VAL A 55 -7.15 -2.18 -6.52
C VAL A 55 -8.38 -2.87 -5.98
N GLU A 56 -8.19 -3.96 -5.23
CA GLU A 56 -9.30 -4.75 -4.68
C GLU A 56 -9.87 -4.15 -3.40
N GLU A 57 -9.02 -3.59 -2.55
CA GLU A 57 -9.44 -3.01 -1.27
C GLU A 57 -8.54 -1.84 -0.87
N ILE A 58 -9.16 -0.81 -0.29
CA ILE A 58 -8.45 0.28 0.38
C ILE A 58 -9.18 0.68 1.66
N PHE A 59 -8.44 0.73 2.77
CA PHE A 59 -8.96 1.25 4.03
C PHE A 59 -7.90 2.03 4.81
N GLN A 60 -8.38 2.95 5.65
CA GLN A 60 -7.51 3.72 6.53
C GLN A 60 -7.17 2.92 7.79
N GLY A 61 -5.88 2.80 8.08
CA GLY A 61 -5.33 2.06 9.23
C GLY A 61 -4.45 0.89 8.81
N PRO A 62 -3.68 0.31 9.75
CA PRO A 62 -2.91 -0.91 9.50
C PRO A 62 -3.84 -2.14 9.43
N PRO A 63 -3.38 -3.26 8.86
CA PRO A 63 -4.09 -4.53 8.92
C PRO A 63 -4.34 -4.95 10.37
N GLY A 64 -5.46 -5.64 10.62
CA GLY A 64 -5.74 -6.22 11.93
C GLY A 64 -4.72 -7.28 12.31
N ALA A 65 -4.43 -7.45 13.60
CA ALA A 65 -3.39 -8.36 14.10
C ALA A 65 -3.54 -9.84 13.65
N ASN A 66 -4.74 -10.26 13.26
CA ASN A 66 -5.05 -11.61 12.78
C ASN A 66 -5.79 -11.57 11.43
N CYS A 67 -5.42 -10.67 10.51
CA CYS A 67 -6.14 -10.48 9.25
C CYS A 67 -6.10 -11.68 8.28
N GLY A 68 -5.27 -12.70 8.53
CA GLY A 68 -5.26 -13.95 7.77
C GLY A 68 -4.59 -13.87 6.40
N TYR A 69 -3.93 -12.76 6.09
CA TYR A 69 -3.12 -12.54 4.89
C TYR A 69 -1.76 -11.93 5.26
N PHE A 70 -0.80 -11.99 4.34
CA PHE A 70 0.49 -11.32 4.48
C PHE A 70 0.41 -9.89 3.94
N TRP A 71 1.20 -8.98 4.49
CA TRP A 71 1.28 -7.59 4.02
C TRP A 71 2.71 -7.06 4.08
N ASN A 72 2.98 -6.07 3.23
CA ASN A 72 4.26 -5.39 3.11
C ASN A 72 4.16 -3.99 3.71
N ASP A 73 4.94 -3.71 4.76
CA ASP A 73 4.97 -2.40 5.39
C ASP A 73 5.97 -1.48 4.69
N MET A 74 5.44 -0.46 4.01
CA MET A 74 6.20 0.52 3.22
C MET A 74 6.21 1.90 3.89
N ARG A 75 5.82 1.97 5.17
CA ARG A 75 5.88 3.20 5.94
C ARG A 75 7.33 3.52 6.33
N PRO A 76 7.70 4.80 6.38
CA PRO A 76 9.00 5.19 6.90
C PRO A 76 9.11 4.79 8.38
N PRO A 77 10.33 4.54 8.89
CA PRO A 77 10.53 4.29 10.31
C PRO A 77 10.08 5.50 11.13
N GLU A 78 9.64 5.26 12.38
CA GLU A 78 8.95 6.28 13.21
C GLU A 78 9.72 7.59 13.33
N ASN A 79 11.05 7.52 13.48
CA ASN A 79 11.91 8.69 13.59
C ASN A 79 11.92 9.58 12.32
N VAL A 80 11.72 8.99 11.14
CA VAL A 80 11.59 9.73 9.87
C VAL A 80 10.17 10.29 9.75
N ARG A 81 9.19 9.54 10.25
CA ARG A 81 7.77 9.91 10.24
C ARG A 81 7.51 11.16 11.09
N GLU A 82 8.13 11.26 12.26
CA GLU A 82 8.09 12.46 13.12
C GLU A 82 8.71 13.69 12.45
N LEU A 83 9.77 13.52 11.64
CA LEU A 83 10.40 14.63 10.93
C LEU A 83 9.52 15.17 9.81
N LEU A 84 8.84 14.28 9.08
CA LEU A 84 7.91 14.65 8.01
C LEU A 84 6.66 15.38 8.54
N ASP A 85 6.22 15.06 9.77
CA ASP A 85 5.12 15.76 10.43
C ASP A 85 5.54 17.16 10.91
N ARG A 86 6.77 17.29 11.44
CA ARG A 86 7.30 18.55 11.99
C ARG A 86 7.72 19.59 10.94
N THR A 87 7.83 19.21 9.67
CA THR A 87 8.29 20.10 8.57
C THR A 87 7.14 20.66 7.73
N ARG A 88 5.89 20.51 8.18
CA ARG A 88 4.67 21.00 7.52
C ARG A 88 4.00 22.14 8.27
#